data_AF-A0A015JM30-F1
#
_entry.id   AF-A0A015JM30-F1
#
_cell.length_a   1.000
_cell.length_b   1.000
_cell.length_c   1.000
_cell.angle_alpha   90.00
_cell.angle_beta   90.00
_cell.angle_gamma   90.00
#
_symmetry.space_group_name_H-M   'P 1'
#
loop_
_entity.id
_entity.type
_entity.pdbx_description
1 polymer ?
#
loop_
_entity_poly.entity_id
_entity_poly.type
_entity_poly.pdbx_seq_one_letter_code
_entity_poly.pdbx_strand_id
1 'polypeptide(L)'
;MIITENSEIILGLNDNVVKVILEFINNCSNRRKIDSDYYLELLFIENFLEKNEIQLLEVDEKILDNVIELKTNLKELLKTKSITDMIKNEFELIDEALVVNEFNLIWKNKIITGGLRTWRKKITNAIWKNEILNSEKLDDLFVYNYKKEFDWVSTLNFISNRINFSTRQCGDKDTRERSYRIKNMLRELPTYSILYKRDTNKINSPICIRCGKEEEVWEHVWVCEANEFSIDEIIQESPYRFELELEAHGKNKEIEILRDHLCNFLMILESPSLILQGKSRKWELIRGIFNDKFNDLSKIKEEKTTIKELWNFIYDELKKRIWIPRCEEIKFLEEKEGITKLDLKLRKQKLKDDHNEESELEKIKNNKNTKTKENKNKNKTNKIKNNQIKIVTLGKLTNAVTDGLNIDKIWDTSTKLPFY
;
A
#
# COMPACT_ATOMS: atom_id res chain seq x y z
N MET A 1 8.47 42.27 -35.26
CA MET A 1 7.04 42.55 -35.01
C MET A 1 6.96 43.90 -34.35
N ILE A 2 6.43 44.93 -35.03
CA ILE A 2 6.26 46.26 -34.44
C ILE A 2 4.89 46.25 -33.79
N ILE A 3 4.86 46.12 -32.46
CA ILE A 3 3.63 46.20 -31.68
C ILE A 3 3.43 47.67 -31.36
N THR A 4 2.29 48.24 -31.78
CA THR A 4 1.96 49.65 -31.51
C THR A 4 1.84 49.86 -30.00
N GLU A 5 2.34 51.00 -29.49
CA GLU A 5 2.13 51.40 -28.09
C GLU A 5 0.61 51.37 -27.81
N ASN A 6 0.21 50.64 -26.76
CA ASN A 6 -1.18 50.33 -26.36
C ASN A 6 -1.89 49.15 -27.06
N SER A 7 -1.15 48.20 -27.63
CA SER A 7 -1.76 46.95 -28.13
C SER A 7 -1.92 45.92 -27.00
N GLU A 8 -3.10 45.34 -26.87
CA GLU A 8 -3.37 44.23 -25.94
C GLU A 8 -2.87 42.90 -26.54
N ILE A 9 -2.00 42.19 -25.82
CA ILE A 9 -1.40 40.93 -26.27
C ILE A 9 -1.97 39.78 -25.43
N ILE A 10 -2.71 38.89 -26.09
CA ILE A 10 -3.27 37.70 -25.46
C ILE A 10 -2.38 36.50 -25.79
N LEU A 11 -1.83 35.84 -24.77
CA LEU A 11 -1.01 34.64 -24.91
C LEU A 11 -1.72 33.44 -24.29
N GLY A 12 -1.89 32.37 -25.07
CA GLY A 12 -2.44 31.11 -24.57
C GLY A 12 -1.39 30.35 -23.75
N LEU A 13 -1.68 30.09 -22.48
CA LEU A 13 -0.88 29.25 -21.60
C LEU A 13 -1.52 27.86 -21.45
N ASN A 14 -0.72 26.89 -21.02
CA ASN A 14 -1.23 25.56 -20.67
C ASN A 14 -2.01 25.65 -19.35
N ASP A 15 -3.23 25.13 -19.31
CA ASP A 15 -4.13 25.17 -18.14
C ASP A 15 -3.48 24.64 -16.86
N ASN A 16 -2.60 23.64 -16.96
CA ASN A 16 -1.88 23.10 -15.81
C ASN A 16 -0.92 24.13 -15.21
N VAL A 17 -0.26 24.92 -16.07
CA VAL A 17 0.66 25.98 -15.64
C VAL A 17 -0.12 27.12 -15.00
N VAL A 18 -1.25 27.52 -15.62
CA VAL A 18 -2.16 28.53 -15.07
C VAL A 18 -2.65 28.13 -13.69
N LYS A 19 -3.09 26.87 -13.51
CA LYS A 19 -3.50 26.33 -12.21
C LYS A 19 -2.39 26.43 -11.17
N VAL A 20 -1.16 26.04 -11.51
CA VAL A 20 -0.02 26.10 -10.58
C VAL A 20 0.28 27.54 -10.16
N ILE A 21 0.24 28.49 -11.09
CA ILE A 21 0.46 29.91 -10.79
C ILE A 21 -0.66 30.46 -9.90
N LEU A 22 -1.92 30.20 -10.25
CA LEU A 22 -3.07 30.65 -9.46
C LEU A 22 -3.09 30.02 -8.06
N GLU A 23 -2.81 28.73 -7.93
CA GLU A 23 -2.67 28.06 -6.64
C GLU A 23 -1.57 28.67 -5.78
N PHE A 24 -0.48 29.15 -6.39
CA PHE A 24 0.63 29.79 -5.71
C PHE A 24 0.28 31.21 -5.24
N ILE A 25 -0.25 32.05 -6.13
CA ILE A 25 -0.66 33.44 -5.86
C ILE A 25 -1.72 33.45 -4.75
N ASN A 26 -2.76 32.63 -4.90
CA ASN A 26 -3.86 32.55 -3.95
C ASN A 26 -3.47 31.90 -2.60
N ASN A 27 -2.27 31.35 -2.47
CA ASN A 27 -1.95 30.49 -1.34
C ASN A 27 -1.91 31.18 0.03
N CYS A 28 -1.65 32.47 0.24
CA CYS A 28 -1.50 33.12 1.58
C CYS A 28 -0.58 32.48 2.66
N SER A 29 -0.10 31.23 2.52
CA SER A 29 0.65 30.54 3.55
C SER A 29 2.08 31.04 3.61
N ASN A 30 2.58 31.28 4.83
CA ASN A 30 3.99 31.58 5.07
C ASN A 30 4.91 30.39 4.74
N ARG A 31 4.35 29.19 4.50
CA ARG A 31 5.12 27.99 4.18
C ARG A 31 5.36 27.76 2.69
N ARG A 32 4.80 28.59 1.80
CA ARG A 32 4.98 28.46 0.34
C ARG A 32 6.45 28.29 -0.07
N LYS A 33 7.35 29.00 0.63
CA LYS A 33 8.81 28.95 0.48
C LYS A 33 9.43 27.55 0.67
N ILE A 34 8.79 26.71 1.49
CA ILE A 34 9.29 25.37 1.84
C ILE A 34 8.51 24.27 1.10
N ASP A 35 7.22 24.51 0.86
CA ASP A 35 6.30 23.50 0.37
C ASP A 35 6.20 23.47 -1.17
N SER A 36 6.66 24.50 -1.88
CA SER A 36 6.71 24.55 -3.36
C SER A 36 8.08 24.14 -3.91
N ASP A 37 8.08 23.27 -4.93
CA ASP A 37 9.29 22.84 -5.64
C ASP A 37 9.83 23.94 -6.58
N TYR A 38 8.97 24.88 -6.98
CA TYR A 38 9.28 25.98 -7.92
C TYR A 38 9.10 27.35 -7.26
N TYR A 39 9.40 27.45 -5.95
CA TYR A 39 9.08 28.67 -5.19
C TYR A 39 9.70 29.92 -5.81
N LEU A 40 10.96 29.86 -6.23
CA LEU A 40 11.67 31.03 -6.77
C LEU A 40 11.13 31.40 -8.15
N GLU A 41 10.88 30.42 -9.00
CA GLU A 41 10.33 30.61 -10.35
C GLU A 41 8.90 31.17 -10.27
N LEU A 42 8.07 30.65 -9.38
CA LEU A 42 6.70 31.12 -9.18
C LEU A 42 6.66 32.49 -8.52
N LEU A 43 7.57 32.79 -7.59
CA LEU A 43 7.72 34.12 -7.00
C LEU A 43 8.18 35.15 -8.05
N PHE A 44 9.11 34.75 -8.92
CA PHE A 44 9.52 35.58 -10.06
C PHE A 44 8.33 35.85 -10.99
N ILE A 45 7.57 34.82 -11.35
CA ILE A 45 6.38 34.95 -12.20
C ILE A 45 5.34 35.86 -11.54
N GLU A 46 5.02 35.67 -10.26
CA GLU A 46 4.09 36.52 -9.51
C GLU A 46 4.52 38.00 -9.57
N ASN A 47 5.77 38.29 -9.21
CA ASN A 47 6.32 39.64 -9.28
C ASN A 47 6.35 40.20 -10.70
N PHE A 48 6.63 39.37 -11.71
CA PHE A 48 6.65 39.78 -13.11
C PHE A 48 5.24 40.11 -13.61
N LEU A 49 4.23 39.33 -13.23
CA LEU A 49 2.83 39.58 -13.57
C LEU A 49 2.36 40.89 -12.93
N GLU A 50 2.62 41.09 -11.63
CA GLU A 50 2.25 42.32 -10.92
C GLU A 50 2.93 43.56 -11.51
N LYS A 51 4.24 43.51 -11.74
CA LYS A 51 5.01 44.66 -12.23
C LYS A 51 4.62 45.10 -13.64
N ASN A 52 4.16 44.17 -14.47
CA ASN A 52 3.77 44.44 -15.86
C ASN A 52 2.25 44.48 -16.05
N GLU A 53 1.46 44.50 -14.97
CA GLU A 53 -0.01 44.54 -14.99
C GLU A 53 -0.65 43.43 -15.84
N ILE A 54 0.00 42.26 -15.91
CA ILE A 54 -0.47 41.12 -16.71
C ILE A 54 -1.54 40.36 -15.93
N GLN A 55 -2.73 40.24 -16.51
CA GLN A 55 -3.85 39.53 -15.90
C GLN A 55 -3.94 38.09 -16.42
N LEU A 56 -4.14 37.14 -15.49
CA LEU A 56 -4.50 35.76 -15.82
C LEU A 56 -6.02 35.64 -15.86
N LEU A 57 -6.57 35.40 -17.04
CA LEU A 57 -8.01 35.21 -17.26
C LEU A 57 -8.33 33.72 -17.39
N GLU A 58 -9.31 33.22 -16.63
CA GLU A 58 -9.95 31.93 -16.93
C GLU A 58 -10.88 32.12 -18.15
N VAL A 59 -10.66 31.31 -19.18
CA VAL A 59 -11.28 31.51 -20.49
C VAL A 59 -12.70 30.94 -20.50
N ASP A 60 -13.70 31.79 -20.75
CA ASP A 60 -15.07 31.38 -21.15
C ASP A 60 -15.03 30.68 -22.53
N GLU A 61 -15.83 29.62 -22.74
CA GLU A 61 -15.83 28.78 -23.96
C GLU A 61 -15.86 29.59 -25.28
N LYS A 62 -16.56 30.74 -25.29
CA LYS A 62 -16.65 31.65 -26.44
C LYS A 62 -15.33 32.33 -26.83
N ILE A 63 -14.46 32.61 -25.87
CA ILE A 63 -13.16 33.26 -26.13
C ILE A 63 -12.16 32.22 -26.66
N LEU A 64 -12.29 30.95 -26.22
CA LEU A 64 -11.47 29.85 -26.69
C LEU A 64 -11.67 29.59 -28.19
N ASP A 65 -12.91 29.60 -28.68
CA ASP A 65 -13.23 29.44 -30.11
C ASP A 65 -12.59 30.54 -30.95
N ASN A 66 -12.68 31.80 -30.52
CA ASN A 66 -12.06 32.94 -31.18
C ASN A 66 -10.52 32.83 -31.20
N VAL A 67 -9.90 32.36 -30.11
CA VAL A 67 -8.44 32.16 -30.02
C VAL A 67 -7.99 31.00 -30.90
N ILE A 68 -8.76 29.91 -30.98
CA ILE A 68 -8.47 28.77 -31.87
C ILE A 68 -8.54 29.23 -33.32
N GLU A 69 -9.56 30.01 -33.69
CA GLU A 69 -9.76 30.58 -35.03
C GLU A 69 -8.62 31.54 -35.42
N LEU A 70 -8.21 32.43 -34.51
CA LEU A 70 -7.05 33.29 -34.70
C LEU A 70 -5.74 32.50 -34.85
N LYS A 71 -5.58 31.40 -34.11
CA LYS A 71 -4.40 30.53 -34.17
C LYS A 71 -4.34 29.73 -35.47
N THR A 72 -5.48 29.31 -36.02
CA THR A 72 -5.56 28.70 -37.36
C THR A 72 -5.24 29.72 -38.46
N ASN A 73 -5.79 30.94 -38.36
CA ASN A 73 -5.50 32.02 -39.31
C ASN A 73 -4.02 32.44 -39.27
N LEU A 74 -3.41 32.54 -38.08
CA LEU A 74 -1.99 32.81 -37.93
C LEU A 74 -1.11 31.69 -38.50
N LYS A 75 -1.48 30.41 -38.33
CA LYS A 75 -0.77 29.28 -38.93
C LYS A 75 -0.85 29.30 -40.46
N GLU A 76 -1.96 29.72 -41.03
CA GLU A 76 -2.10 29.91 -42.49
C GLU A 76 -1.29 31.10 -42.99
N LEU A 77 -1.29 32.23 -42.27
CA LEU A 77 -0.44 33.39 -42.55
C LEU A 77 1.07 33.08 -42.42
N LEU A 78 1.46 32.18 -41.51
CA LEU A 78 2.84 31.73 -41.36
C LEU A 78 3.27 30.74 -42.46
N LYS A 79 2.34 30.05 -43.12
CA LYS A 79 2.63 29.21 -44.30
C LYS A 79 2.87 30.05 -45.56
N THR A 80 2.34 31.27 -45.63
CA THR A 80 2.43 32.14 -46.80
C THR A 80 3.62 33.10 -46.76
N LYS A 81 4.22 33.34 -45.59
CA LYS A 81 5.44 34.13 -45.45
C LYS A 81 6.69 33.25 -45.43
N SER A 82 7.53 33.42 -46.46
CA SER A 82 8.91 32.96 -46.48
C SER A 82 9.60 33.24 -45.14
N ILE A 83 10.22 32.21 -44.58
CA ILE A 83 11.00 32.25 -43.33
C ILE A 83 12.21 33.15 -43.56
N THR A 84 12.08 34.44 -43.29
CA THR A 84 13.21 35.34 -43.12
C THR A 84 12.88 36.27 -41.96
N ASP A 85 13.83 36.32 -41.01
CA ASP A 85 13.85 37.14 -39.81
C ASP A 85 13.13 36.57 -38.58
N MET A 86 13.53 35.36 -38.16
CA MET A 86 13.46 35.01 -36.73
C MET A 86 14.48 35.88 -36.00
N ILE A 87 13.99 36.87 -35.25
CA ILE A 87 14.79 37.57 -34.24
C ILE A 87 15.27 36.52 -33.24
N LYS A 88 16.54 36.14 -33.32
CA LYS A 88 17.23 35.42 -32.25
C LYS A 88 17.42 36.40 -31.09
N ASN A 89 16.49 36.39 -30.16
CA ASN A 89 16.78 36.93 -28.83
C ASN A 89 17.61 35.87 -28.10
N GLU A 90 18.88 36.17 -27.86
CA GLU A 90 19.68 35.44 -26.89
C GLU A 90 19.20 35.87 -25.50
N PHE A 91 18.54 34.95 -24.80
CA PHE A 91 18.22 35.13 -23.39
C PHE A 91 19.40 34.60 -22.59
N GLU A 92 20.11 35.49 -21.90
CA GLU A 92 21.18 35.10 -21.00
C GLU A 92 20.54 34.73 -19.65
N LEU A 93 20.67 33.45 -19.28
CA LEU A 93 20.13 32.94 -18.03
C LEU A 93 21.15 33.26 -16.93
N ILE A 94 20.83 34.22 -16.07
CA ILE A 94 21.71 34.62 -14.97
C ILE A 94 21.66 33.52 -13.90
N ASP A 95 22.57 32.55 -14.01
CA ASP A 95 22.67 31.39 -13.10
C ASP A 95 22.84 31.80 -11.64
N GLU A 96 23.48 32.94 -11.37
CA GLU A 96 23.81 33.41 -10.01
C GLU A 96 22.59 33.61 -9.11
N ALA A 97 21.42 33.92 -9.68
CA ALA A 97 20.16 34.02 -8.93
C ALA A 97 19.55 32.64 -8.56
N LEU A 98 19.89 31.59 -9.32
CA LEU A 98 19.53 30.19 -9.02
C LEU A 98 20.51 29.52 -8.05
N VAL A 99 21.75 30.02 -7.96
CA VAL A 99 22.85 29.42 -7.21
C VAL A 99 22.65 29.50 -5.68
N VAL A 100 21.91 30.50 -5.18
CA VAL A 100 21.77 30.73 -3.74
C VAL A 100 20.33 30.55 -3.27
N ASN A 101 19.78 29.35 -3.46
CA ASN A 101 18.64 28.94 -2.64
C ASN A 101 19.20 28.61 -1.23
N GLU A 102 19.06 29.55 -0.30
CA GLU A 102 19.50 29.46 1.11
C GLU A 102 18.99 28.20 1.86
N PHE A 103 18.08 27.44 1.25
CA PHE A 103 17.40 26.28 1.82
C PHE A 103 17.64 24.98 1.06
N ASN A 104 18.65 24.93 0.17
CA ASN A 104 19.04 23.71 -0.53
C ASN A 104 19.39 22.58 0.46
N LEU A 105 18.46 21.66 0.69
CA LEU A 105 18.68 20.51 1.54
C LEU A 105 19.43 19.46 0.75
N ILE A 106 20.62 19.09 1.21
CA ILE A 106 21.46 18.08 0.52
C ILE A 106 21.26 16.74 1.21
N TRP A 107 20.87 15.71 0.45
CA TRP A 107 20.80 14.33 0.93
C TRP A 107 21.69 13.44 0.06
N LYS A 108 22.72 12.82 0.67
CA LYS A 108 23.71 11.98 -0.03
C LYS A 108 24.28 12.65 -1.29
N ASN A 109 24.73 13.89 -1.15
CA ASN A 109 25.29 14.71 -2.24
C ASN A 109 24.30 15.03 -3.38
N LYS A 110 23.00 14.85 -3.17
CA LYS A 110 21.95 15.30 -4.10
C LYS A 110 21.20 16.47 -3.50
N ILE A 111 21.00 17.53 -4.29
CA ILE A 111 20.23 18.71 -3.90
C ILE A 111 18.75 18.36 -3.96
N ILE A 112 18.00 18.74 -2.92
CA ILE A 112 16.54 18.69 -2.90
C ILE A 112 16.07 20.11 -3.15
N THR A 113 15.47 20.33 -4.31
CA THR A 113 15.13 21.65 -4.86
C THR A 113 13.91 22.30 -4.18
N GLY A 114 13.13 21.56 -3.39
CA GLY A 114 11.97 22.08 -2.65
C GLY A 114 11.09 20.97 -2.07
N GLY A 115 9.87 21.33 -1.64
CA GLY A 115 8.85 20.36 -1.23
C GLY A 115 9.28 19.42 -0.10
N LEU A 116 10.10 19.91 0.83
CA LEU A 116 10.84 19.10 1.81
C LEU A 116 9.94 18.14 2.61
N ARG A 117 8.72 18.58 2.95
CA ARG A 117 7.73 17.76 3.66
C ARG A 117 7.26 16.59 2.79
N THR A 118 6.94 16.85 1.53
CA THR A 118 6.50 15.84 0.56
C THR A 118 7.63 14.85 0.29
N TRP A 119 8.85 15.34 0.08
CA TRP A 119 10.04 14.51 -0.03
C TRP A 119 10.23 13.62 1.21
N ARG A 120 10.17 14.19 2.42
CA ARG A 120 10.33 13.42 3.67
C ARG A 120 9.26 12.34 3.85
N LYS A 121 8.01 12.62 3.44
CA LYS A 121 6.94 11.62 3.41
C LYS A 121 7.28 10.47 2.46
N LYS A 122 7.74 10.76 1.24
CA LYS A 122 8.18 9.72 0.28
C LYS A 122 9.33 8.88 0.82
N ILE A 123 10.31 9.49 1.49
CA ILE A 123 11.39 8.75 2.18
C ILE A 123 10.85 7.87 3.31
N THR A 124 9.89 8.36 4.09
CA THR A 124 9.25 7.58 5.15
C THR A 124 8.51 6.37 4.57
N ASN A 125 7.79 6.55 3.46
CA ASN A 125 7.15 5.44 2.73
C ASN A 125 8.19 4.42 2.23
N ALA A 126 9.34 4.89 1.71
CA ALA A 126 10.44 4.01 1.31
C ALA A 126 10.96 3.15 2.47
N ILE A 127 11.09 3.74 3.67
CA ILE A 127 11.49 3.02 4.88
C ILE A 127 10.46 1.94 5.22
N TRP A 128 9.16 2.29 5.29
CA TRP A 128 8.12 1.31 5.62
C TRP A 128 7.99 0.21 4.58
N LYS A 129 8.10 0.54 3.29
CA LYS A 129 8.13 -0.42 2.21
C LYS A 129 9.30 -1.39 2.36
N ASN A 130 10.49 -0.88 2.70
CA ASN A 130 11.65 -1.72 2.98
C ASN A 130 11.45 -2.63 4.20
N GLU A 131 10.79 -2.17 5.26
CA GLU A 131 10.43 -3.01 6.42
C GLU A 131 9.51 -4.17 6.01
N ILE A 132 8.47 -3.88 5.21
CA ILE A 132 7.50 -4.89 4.75
C ILE A 132 8.19 -5.92 3.84
N LEU A 133 8.99 -5.48 2.86
CA LEU A 133 9.70 -6.35 1.91
C LEU A 133 10.68 -7.31 2.60
N ASN A 134 11.26 -6.92 3.73
CA ASN A 134 12.23 -7.71 4.47
C ASN A 134 11.64 -8.37 5.73
N SER A 135 10.31 -8.36 5.89
CA SER A 135 9.64 -9.00 7.01
C SER A 135 9.59 -10.51 6.82
N GLU A 136 10.20 -11.26 7.74
CA GLU A 136 10.20 -12.74 7.74
C GLU A 136 8.78 -13.34 7.67
N LYS A 137 7.78 -12.62 8.18
CA LYS A 137 6.36 -13.04 8.18
C LYS A 137 5.70 -13.00 6.80
N LEU A 138 6.27 -12.26 5.87
CA LEU A 138 5.76 -12.05 4.52
C LEU A 138 6.73 -12.59 3.46
N ASP A 139 7.78 -13.31 3.88
CA ASP A 139 8.79 -13.85 2.98
C ASP A 139 8.18 -14.76 1.92
N ASP A 140 7.20 -15.57 2.28
CA ASP A 140 6.51 -16.46 1.35
C ASP A 140 5.72 -15.72 0.26
N LEU A 141 5.25 -14.48 0.52
CA LEU A 141 4.64 -13.61 -0.49
C LEU A 141 5.70 -12.87 -1.32
N PHE A 142 6.81 -12.45 -0.70
CA PHE A 142 7.79 -11.57 -1.35
C PHE A 142 8.90 -12.30 -2.09
N VAL A 143 9.20 -13.56 -1.79
CA VAL A 143 10.25 -14.36 -2.46
C VAL A 143 9.99 -14.45 -3.96
N TYR A 144 8.74 -14.68 -4.37
CA TYR A 144 8.36 -14.80 -5.78
C TYR A 144 7.68 -13.55 -6.35
N ASN A 145 7.79 -12.41 -5.65
CA ASN A 145 7.06 -11.19 -6.02
C ASN A 145 7.40 -10.67 -7.43
N TYR A 146 8.60 -10.98 -7.91
CA TYR A 146 9.05 -10.63 -9.25
C TYR A 146 8.19 -11.25 -10.37
N LYS A 147 7.39 -12.28 -10.06
CA LYS A 147 6.43 -12.89 -11.00
C LYS A 147 5.21 -12.01 -11.28
N LYS A 148 5.01 -10.92 -10.52
CA LYS A 148 3.91 -9.95 -10.71
C LYS A 148 2.50 -10.55 -10.61
N GLU A 149 2.31 -11.57 -9.78
CA GLU A 149 1.00 -12.23 -9.62
C GLU A 149 0.00 -11.43 -8.78
N PHE A 150 0.45 -10.45 -7.99
CA PHE A 150 -0.40 -9.72 -7.05
C PHE A 150 -0.55 -8.25 -7.43
N ASP A 151 -1.79 -7.76 -7.40
CA ASP A 151 -2.08 -6.34 -7.41
C ASP A 151 -1.88 -5.78 -6.00
N TRP A 152 -0.65 -5.36 -5.71
CA TRP A 152 -0.30 -4.79 -4.40
C TRP A 152 -1.05 -3.49 -4.10
N VAL A 153 -1.48 -2.73 -5.11
CA VAL A 153 -2.24 -1.50 -4.88
C VAL A 153 -3.61 -1.85 -4.34
N SER A 154 -4.34 -2.75 -5.01
CA SER A 154 -5.64 -3.24 -4.52
C SER A 154 -5.50 -3.94 -3.17
N THR A 155 -4.48 -4.80 -3.01
CA THR A 155 -4.19 -5.51 -1.76
C THR A 155 -3.96 -4.55 -0.59
N LEU A 156 -3.10 -3.54 -0.74
CA LEU A 156 -2.80 -2.60 0.33
C LEU A 156 -3.97 -1.67 0.63
N ASN A 157 -4.73 -1.25 -0.38
CA ASN A 157 -5.98 -0.50 -0.17
C ASN A 157 -7.01 -1.31 0.61
N PHE A 158 -7.12 -2.61 0.31
CA PHE A 158 -7.98 -3.53 1.03
C PHE A 158 -7.53 -3.70 2.50
N ILE A 159 -6.26 -4.00 2.74
CA ILE A 159 -5.71 -4.20 4.09
C ILE A 159 -5.83 -2.94 4.95
N SER A 160 -5.60 -1.77 4.35
CA SER A 160 -5.76 -0.47 5.02
C SER A 160 -7.20 0.03 5.10
N ASN A 161 -8.17 -0.80 4.69
CA ASN A 161 -9.61 -0.56 4.74
C ASN A 161 -10.05 0.73 4.00
N ARG A 162 -9.30 1.10 2.97
CA ARG A 162 -9.57 2.28 2.11
C ARG A 162 -10.71 2.06 1.12
N ILE A 163 -11.22 0.83 1.04
CA ILE A 163 -12.41 0.49 0.26
C ILE A 163 -13.70 1.01 0.90
N ASN A 164 -13.75 1.05 2.24
CA ASN A 164 -14.95 1.39 3.01
C ASN A 164 -14.85 2.74 3.72
N PHE A 165 -13.62 3.24 3.94
CA PHE A 165 -13.36 4.47 4.70
C PHE A 165 -12.39 5.39 3.97
N SER A 166 -12.62 6.70 4.10
CA SER A 166 -11.74 7.71 3.55
C SER A 166 -10.42 7.79 4.32
N THR A 167 -9.44 8.49 3.75
CA THR A 167 -8.09 8.60 4.34
C THR A 167 -8.05 9.22 5.73
N ARG A 168 -9.08 10.00 6.10
CA ARG A 168 -9.14 10.82 7.32
C ARG A 168 -10.05 10.26 8.42
N GLN A 169 -10.69 9.11 8.20
CA GLN A 169 -11.59 8.52 9.20
C GLN A 169 -10.80 7.65 10.20
N CYS A 170 -11.12 7.80 11.49
CA CYS A 170 -10.49 7.08 12.60
C CYS A 170 -11.55 6.50 13.55
N GLY A 171 -12.48 5.69 13.01
CA GLY A 171 -13.52 5.05 13.81
C GLY A 171 -13.06 3.75 14.45
N ASP A 172 -13.74 3.32 15.52
CA ASP A 172 -13.50 2.03 16.18
C ASP A 172 -13.72 0.84 15.22
N LYS A 173 -14.79 0.92 14.41
CA LYS A 173 -15.10 -0.11 13.40
C LYS A 173 -13.97 -0.26 12.39
N ASP A 174 -13.47 0.85 11.84
CA ASP A 174 -12.33 0.86 10.93
C ASP A 174 -11.08 0.28 11.59
N THR A 175 -10.76 0.72 12.81
CA THR A 175 -9.57 0.28 13.53
C THR A 175 -9.57 -1.23 13.78
N ARG A 176 -10.72 -1.79 14.18
CA ARG A 176 -10.88 -3.24 14.38
C ARG A 176 -10.74 -4.01 13.08
N GLU A 177 -11.36 -3.54 12.00
CA GLU A 177 -11.31 -4.18 10.68
C GLU A 177 -9.89 -4.21 10.12
N ARG A 178 -9.24 -3.04 10.09
CA ARG A 178 -7.85 -2.89 9.64
C ARG A 178 -6.90 -3.73 10.49
N SER A 179 -7.07 -3.75 11.82
CA SER A 179 -6.26 -4.61 12.68
C SER A 179 -6.44 -6.09 12.35
N TYR A 180 -7.66 -6.54 12.07
CA TYR A 180 -7.93 -7.92 11.68
C TYR A 180 -7.24 -8.26 10.35
N ARG A 181 -7.44 -7.46 9.29
CA ARG A 181 -6.85 -7.69 7.97
C ARG A 181 -5.33 -7.72 8.02
N ILE A 182 -4.69 -6.80 8.75
CA ILE A 182 -3.23 -6.78 8.95
C ILE A 182 -2.76 -8.05 9.67
N LYS A 183 -3.41 -8.44 10.78
CA LYS A 183 -3.03 -9.66 11.52
C LYS A 183 -3.22 -10.91 10.68
N ASN A 184 -4.28 -10.97 9.89
CA ASN A 184 -4.55 -12.09 9.00
C ASN A 184 -3.48 -12.22 7.90
N MET A 185 -3.14 -11.10 7.23
CA MET A 185 -2.08 -11.06 6.23
C MET A 185 -0.72 -11.56 6.80
N LEU A 186 -0.40 -11.15 8.03
CA LEU A 186 0.84 -11.53 8.74
C LEU A 186 0.80 -12.93 9.37
N ARG A 187 -0.31 -13.67 9.27
CA ARG A 187 -0.57 -14.93 10.00
C ARG A 187 -0.40 -14.81 11.52
N GLU A 188 -0.78 -13.65 12.07
CA GLU A 188 -0.72 -13.33 13.51
C GLU A 188 -2.10 -13.20 14.16
N LEU A 189 -3.11 -13.84 13.57
CA LEU A 189 -4.39 -14.04 14.25
C LEU A 189 -4.17 -14.78 15.58
N PRO A 190 -4.95 -14.48 16.64
CA PRO A 190 -4.77 -15.10 17.96
C PRO A 190 -5.17 -16.59 17.93
N THR A 191 -4.23 -17.44 17.55
CA THR A 191 -4.34 -18.91 17.60
C THR A 191 -3.66 -19.48 18.85
N TYR A 192 -4.06 -20.67 19.27
CA TYR A 192 -3.47 -21.35 20.43
C TYR A 192 -1.97 -21.60 20.25
N SER A 193 -1.50 -21.90 19.04
CA SER A 193 -0.05 -21.98 18.77
C SER A 193 0.68 -20.66 19.02
N ILE A 194 0.09 -19.52 18.66
CA ILE A 194 0.69 -18.20 18.90
C ILE A 194 0.63 -17.83 20.38
N LEU A 195 -0.49 -18.08 21.05
CA LEU A 195 -0.64 -17.81 22.48
C LEU A 195 0.34 -18.66 23.30
N TYR A 196 0.48 -19.94 22.95
CA TYR A 196 1.45 -20.84 23.58
C TYR A 196 2.89 -20.37 23.36
N LYS A 197 3.28 -20.01 22.12
CA LYS A 197 4.62 -19.46 21.81
C LYS A 197 4.92 -18.15 22.57
N ARG A 198 3.90 -17.38 22.94
CA ARG A 198 4.03 -16.13 23.71
C ARG A 198 4.08 -16.36 25.22
N ASP A 199 4.00 -17.61 25.68
CA ASP A 199 3.94 -17.99 27.08
C ASP A 199 2.79 -17.30 27.82
N THR A 200 1.62 -17.24 27.15
CA THR A 200 0.41 -16.62 27.69
C THR A 200 -0.09 -17.40 28.91
N ASN A 201 -0.52 -16.67 29.95
CA ASN A 201 -1.04 -17.28 31.17
C ASN A 201 -2.22 -18.22 30.89
N LYS A 202 -2.33 -19.30 31.67
CA LYS A 202 -3.34 -20.39 31.54
C LYS A 202 -3.36 -21.18 30.22
N ILE A 203 -2.61 -20.78 29.19
CA ILE A 203 -2.51 -21.54 27.92
C ILE A 203 -1.38 -22.56 28.01
N ASN A 204 -1.72 -23.84 28.19
CA ASN A 204 -0.74 -24.92 28.43
C ASN A 204 -0.43 -25.78 27.21
N SER A 205 -1.19 -25.66 26.14
CA SER A 205 -1.02 -26.44 24.92
C SER A 205 -1.28 -25.57 23.69
N PRO A 206 -0.58 -25.81 22.56
CA PRO A 206 -0.87 -25.15 21.30
C PRO A 206 -1.99 -25.85 20.50
N ILE A 207 -2.54 -26.97 21.02
CA ILE A 207 -3.64 -27.73 20.40
C ILE A 207 -4.90 -26.86 20.34
N CYS A 208 -5.65 -26.99 19.23
CA CYS A 208 -6.93 -26.33 19.05
C CYS A 208 -7.94 -26.79 20.11
N ILE A 209 -8.43 -25.86 20.93
CA ILE A 209 -9.42 -26.16 21.97
C ILE A 209 -10.78 -26.62 21.41
N ARG A 210 -11.08 -26.30 20.14
CA ARG A 210 -12.34 -26.66 19.49
C ARG A 210 -12.37 -28.13 19.06
N CYS A 211 -11.37 -28.57 18.28
CA CYS A 211 -11.32 -29.95 17.80
C CYS A 211 -10.53 -30.90 18.71
N GLY A 212 -9.57 -30.38 19.49
CA GLY A 212 -8.73 -31.17 20.39
C GLY A 212 -7.71 -32.10 19.71
N LYS A 213 -7.58 -32.07 18.38
CA LYS A 213 -6.77 -33.04 17.61
C LYS A 213 -5.41 -32.52 17.17
N GLU A 214 -5.36 -31.30 16.64
CA GLU A 214 -4.16 -30.75 15.98
C GLU A 214 -3.72 -29.42 16.62
N GLU A 215 -2.47 -29.03 16.37
CA GLU A 215 -1.97 -27.69 16.71
C GLU A 215 -2.76 -26.61 15.96
N GLU A 216 -3.30 -25.61 16.67
CA GLU A 216 -4.03 -24.51 16.03
C GLU A 216 -3.05 -23.52 15.41
N VAL A 217 -2.53 -23.84 14.24
CA VAL A 217 -1.79 -22.91 13.38
C VAL A 217 -2.74 -22.07 12.52
N TRP A 218 -2.23 -21.04 11.84
CA TRP A 218 -3.07 -20.13 11.05
C TRP A 218 -3.89 -20.89 10.00
N GLU A 219 -3.31 -21.88 9.33
CA GLU A 219 -3.99 -22.71 8.34
C GLU A 219 -5.12 -23.53 8.98
N HIS A 220 -4.89 -24.11 10.16
CA HIS A 220 -5.87 -24.96 10.86
C HIS A 220 -7.16 -24.19 11.19
N VAL A 221 -7.07 -22.89 11.52
CA VAL A 221 -8.27 -22.05 11.78
C VAL A 221 -9.29 -22.16 10.64
N TRP A 222 -8.81 -22.17 9.40
CA TRP A 222 -9.66 -22.13 8.21
C TRP A 222 -10.15 -23.51 7.76
N VAL A 223 -9.47 -24.59 8.15
CA VAL A 223 -9.79 -25.98 7.74
C VAL A 223 -10.18 -26.87 8.91
N CYS A 224 -10.36 -26.30 10.10
CA CYS A 224 -10.74 -27.04 11.30
C CYS A 224 -12.05 -27.80 11.06
N GLU A 225 -12.09 -29.07 11.44
CA GLU A 225 -13.28 -29.92 11.35
C GLU A 225 -14.45 -29.45 12.23
N ALA A 226 -14.17 -28.60 13.24
CA ALA A 226 -15.20 -27.99 14.07
C ALA A 226 -15.86 -26.77 13.38
N ASN A 227 -15.39 -26.37 12.19
CA ASN A 227 -16.05 -25.33 11.42
C ASN A 227 -17.37 -25.88 10.84
N GLU A 228 -18.44 -25.08 10.95
CA GLU A 228 -19.75 -25.43 10.36
C GLU A 228 -19.70 -25.51 8.85
N PHE A 229 -18.84 -24.70 8.23
CA PHE A 229 -18.67 -24.63 6.78
C PHE A 229 -17.21 -24.74 6.39
N SER A 230 -16.97 -25.41 5.28
CA SER A 230 -15.69 -25.41 4.58
C SER A 230 -15.48 -24.12 3.79
N ILE A 231 -14.22 -23.84 3.47
CA ILE A 231 -13.84 -22.72 2.59
C ILE A 231 -14.55 -22.84 1.24
N ASP A 232 -14.65 -24.06 0.71
CA ASP A 232 -15.17 -24.30 -0.65
C ASP A 232 -16.68 -24.09 -0.71
N GLU A 233 -17.43 -24.56 0.31
CA GLU A 233 -18.86 -24.26 0.44
C GLU A 233 -19.12 -22.75 0.50
N ILE A 234 -18.33 -22.01 1.29
CA ILE A 234 -18.48 -20.56 1.39
C ILE A 234 -18.20 -19.89 0.05
N ILE A 235 -17.12 -20.26 -0.64
CA ILE A 235 -16.75 -19.67 -1.94
C ILE A 235 -17.81 -19.95 -3.01
N GLN A 236 -18.42 -21.14 -3.01
CA GLN A 236 -19.46 -21.51 -3.98
C GLN A 236 -20.82 -20.85 -3.67
N GLU A 237 -21.18 -20.68 -2.40
CA GLU A 237 -22.45 -20.04 -1.99
C GLU A 237 -22.41 -18.51 -2.02
N SER A 238 -21.24 -17.90 -1.82
CA SER A 238 -21.10 -16.44 -1.70
C SER A 238 -21.56 -15.67 -2.95
N PRO A 239 -21.29 -16.11 -4.20
CA PRO A 239 -21.78 -15.43 -5.40
C PRO A 239 -23.30 -15.30 -5.43
N TYR A 240 -24.03 -16.35 -5.07
CA TYR A 240 -25.50 -16.32 -5.00
C TYR A 240 -25.99 -15.34 -3.94
N ARG A 241 -25.36 -15.32 -2.75
CA ARG A 241 -25.69 -14.34 -1.70
C ARG A 241 -25.40 -12.91 -2.14
N PHE A 242 -24.30 -12.69 -2.86
CA PHE A 242 -23.95 -11.39 -3.40
C PHE A 242 -24.97 -10.93 -4.46
N GLU A 243 -25.41 -11.85 -5.31
CA GLU A 243 -26.46 -11.59 -6.29
C GLU A 243 -27.77 -11.14 -5.63
N LEU A 244 -28.21 -11.83 -4.57
CA LEU A 244 -29.38 -11.42 -3.77
C LEU A 244 -29.22 -10.01 -3.18
N GLU A 245 -28.01 -9.65 -2.70
CA GLU A 245 -27.74 -8.29 -2.24
C GLU A 245 -27.82 -7.27 -3.38
N LEU A 246 -27.32 -7.60 -4.58
CA LEU A 246 -27.42 -6.72 -5.75
C LEU A 246 -28.88 -6.53 -6.21
N GLU A 247 -29.68 -7.61 -6.20
CA GLU A 247 -31.11 -7.58 -6.52
C GLU A 247 -31.88 -6.66 -5.57
N ALA A 248 -31.61 -6.77 -4.27
CA ALA A 248 -32.23 -5.93 -3.24
C ALA A 248 -31.92 -4.42 -3.44
N HIS A 249 -30.78 -4.10 -4.06
CA HIS A 249 -30.40 -2.72 -4.38
C HIS A 249 -30.74 -2.31 -5.83
N GLY A 250 -31.40 -3.16 -6.61
CA GLY A 250 -31.79 -2.88 -8.00
C GLY A 250 -30.61 -2.77 -8.98
N LYS A 251 -29.48 -3.41 -8.68
CA LYS A 251 -28.24 -3.34 -9.47
C LYS A 251 -28.19 -4.40 -10.59
N ASN A 252 -29.12 -4.30 -11.53
CA ASN A 252 -29.29 -5.32 -12.58
C ASN A 252 -28.06 -5.48 -13.50
N LYS A 253 -27.35 -4.40 -13.80
CA LYS A 253 -26.15 -4.44 -14.66
C LYS A 253 -25.03 -5.22 -13.98
N GLU A 254 -24.82 -5.00 -12.69
CA GLU A 254 -23.81 -5.69 -11.90
C GLU A 254 -24.12 -7.18 -11.77
N ILE A 255 -25.40 -7.58 -11.76
CA ILE A 255 -25.81 -8.99 -11.79
C ILE A 255 -25.44 -9.65 -13.12
N GLU A 256 -25.69 -8.98 -14.25
CA GLU A 256 -25.28 -9.49 -15.57
C GLU A 256 -23.76 -9.70 -15.62
N ILE A 257 -22.99 -8.68 -15.24
CA ILE A 257 -21.52 -8.74 -15.15
C ILE A 257 -21.06 -9.88 -14.23
N LEU A 258 -21.70 -10.03 -13.06
CA LEU A 258 -21.38 -11.08 -12.11
C LEU A 258 -21.54 -12.46 -12.76
N ARG A 259 -22.69 -12.72 -13.39
CA ARG A 259 -23.00 -14.00 -14.03
C ARG A 259 -22.04 -14.31 -15.18
N ASP A 260 -21.67 -13.30 -15.98
CA ASP A 260 -20.75 -13.46 -17.12
C ASP A 260 -19.33 -13.86 -16.68
N HIS A 261 -18.85 -13.31 -15.56
CA HIS A 261 -17.48 -13.55 -15.08
C HIS A 261 -17.36 -14.66 -14.03
N LEU A 262 -18.48 -15.14 -13.47
CA LEU A 262 -18.49 -16.03 -12.31
C LEU A 262 -17.67 -17.31 -12.51
N CYS A 263 -17.89 -18.02 -13.62
CA CYS A 263 -17.17 -19.27 -13.91
C CYS A 263 -15.66 -19.05 -13.95
N ASN A 264 -15.21 -18.02 -14.67
CA ASN A 264 -13.79 -17.69 -14.78
C ASN A 264 -13.21 -17.25 -13.43
N PHE A 265 -13.96 -16.48 -12.65
CA PHE A 265 -13.57 -16.05 -11.31
C PHE A 265 -13.33 -17.25 -10.38
N LEU A 266 -14.25 -18.21 -10.34
CA LEU A 266 -14.11 -19.43 -9.53
C LEU A 266 -12.96 -20.32 -10.02
N MET A 267 -12.79 -20.46 -11.34
CA MET A 267 -11.65 -21.17 -11.92
C MET A 267 -10.31 -20.56 -11.50
N ILE A 268 -10.21 -19.23 -11.43
CA ILE A 268 -9.01 -18.56 -10.91
C ILE A 268 -8.80 -18.95 -9.45
N LEU A 269 -9.81 -18.91 -8.58
CA LEU A 269 -9.65 -19.26 -7.17
C LEU A 269 -9.18 -20.71 -6.94
N GLU A 270 -9.69 -21.66 -7.71
CA GLU A 270 -9.31 -23.08 -7.59
C GLU A 270 -7.94 -23.39 -8.20
N SER A 271 -7.49 -22.60 -9.16
CA SER A 271 -6.20 -22.81 -9.80
C SER A 271 -5.01 -22.69 -8.82
N PRO A 272 -3.89 -23.40 -9.07
CA PRO A 272 -2.74 -23.39 -8.18
C PRO A 272 -2.08 -22.01 -8.11
N SER A 273 -1.68 -21.58 -6.90
CA SER A 273 -0.92 -20.35 -6.69
C SER A 273 0.51 -20.50 -7.19
N LEU A 274 1.01 -19.49 -7.90
CA LEU A 274 2.39 -19.42 -8.36
C LEU A 274 3.37 -18.87 -7.31
N ILE A 275 2.82 -18.29 -6.23
CA ILE A 275 3.56 -17.70 -5.11
C ILE A 275 3.49 -18.61 -3.88
N LEU A 276 2.27 -18.99 -3.47
CA LEU A 276 2.02 -19.90 -2.34
C LEU A 276 2.10 -21.36 -2.82
N GLN A 277 3.31 -21.92 -2.85
CA GLN A 277 3.55 -23.28 -3.34
C GLN A 277 2.69 -24.32 -2.61
N GLY A 278 2.06 -25.23 -3.38
CA GLY A 278 1.20 -26.29 -2.84
C GLY A 278 -0.18 -25.82 -2.36
N LYS A 279 -0.55 -24.56 -2.62
CA LYS A 279 -1.86 -23.98 -2.29
C LYS A 279 -2.55 -23.48 -3.56
N SER A 280 -3.88 -23.47 -3.57
CA SER A 280 -4.66 -22.78 -4.61
C SER A 280 -4.82 -21.29 -4.29
N ARG A 281 -5.26 -20.50 -5.27
CA ARG A 281 -5.44 -19.03 -5.12
C ARG A 281 -6.50 -18.66 -4.08
N LYS A 282 -7.39 -19.56 -3.67
CA LYS A 282 -8.28 -19.35 -2.51
C LYS A 282 -7.52 -19.02 -1.22
N TRP A 283 -6.29 -19.52 -1.06
CA TRP A 283 -5.45 -19.17 0.07
C TRP A 283 -4.89 -17.74 0.00
N GLU A 284 -4.76 -17.17 -1.21
CA GLU A 284 -4.42 -15.76 -1.40
C GLU A 284 -5.59 -14.88 -0.96
N LEU A 285 -6.82 -15.25 -1.37
CA LEU A 285 -8.07 -14.63 -0.93
C LEU A 285 -8.19 -14.68 0.60
N ILE A 286 -8.09 -15.86 1.23
CA ILE A 286 -8.17 -16.02 2.70
C ILE A 286 -7.17 -15.11 3.41
N ARG A 287 -5.96 -14.94 2.86
CA ARG A 287 -4.92 -14.09 3.44
C ARG A 287 -5.15 -12.59 3.21
N GLY A 288 -6.08 -12.23 2.32
CA GLY A 288 -6.40 -10.85 1.95
C GLY A 288 -5.47 -10.28 0.88
N ILE A 289 -4.93 -11.14 -0.01
CA ILE A 289 -4.05 -10.76 -1.12
C ILE A 289 -4.83 -10.84 -2.43
N PHE A 290 -4.87 -9.73 -3.16
CA PHE A 290 -5.60 -9.63 -4.43
C PHE A 290 -4.71 -10.09 -5.59
N ASN A 291 -5.16 -11.11 -6.34
CA ASN A 291 -4.45 -11.64 -7.49
C ASN A 291 -4.71 -10.78 -8.74
N ASP A 292 -3.66 -10.46 -9.50
CA ASP A 292 -3.77 -9.59 -10.68
C ASP A 292 -4.56 -10.24 -11.82
N LYS A 293 -4.68 -11.58 -11.86
CA LYS A 293 -5.49 -12.29 -12.85
C LYS A 293 -6.97 -11.90 -12.84
N PHE A 294 -7.50 -11.42 -11.71
CA PHE A 294 -8.86 -10.89 -11.66
C PHE A 294 -8.98 -9.58 -12.44
N ASN A 295 -7.90 -8.78 -12.52
CA ASN A 295 -7.86 -7.58 -13.35
C ASN A 295 -7.76 -7.91 -14.85
N ASP A 296 -7.38 -9.14 -15.22
CA ASP A 296 -7.27 -9.61 -16.61
C ASP A 296 -8.61 -10.12 -17.17
N LEU A 297 -9.59 -10.42 -16.31
CA LEU A 297 -10.92 -10.91 -16.73
C LEU A 297 -11.67 -9.93 -17.64
N SER A 298 -11.44 -8.63 -17.46
CA SER A 298 -12.05 -7.60 -18.28
C SER A 298 -11.12 -6.40 -18.46
N LYS A 299 -11.33 -5.61 -19.52
CA LYS A 299 -10.70 -4.30 -19.67
C LYS A 299 -11.62 -3.16 -19.22
N ILE A 300 -12.92 -3.45 -19.04
CA ILE A 300 -13.94 -2.47 -18.71
C ILE A 300 -13.86 -2.15 -17.22
N LYS A 301 -13.82 -0.85 -16.90
CA LYS A 301 -13.64 -0.38 -15.51
C LYS A 301 -14.80 -0.79 -14.61
N GLU A 302 -16.02 -0.74 -15.11
CA GLU A 302 -17.24 -1.13 -14.38
C GLU A 302 -17.19 -2.61 -14.00
N GLU A 303 -16.87 -3.48 -14.95
CA GLU A 303 -16.74 -4.93 -14.70
C GLU A 303 -15.66 -5.26 -13.68
N LYS A 304 -14.48 -4.62 -13.79
CA LYS A 304 -13.41 -4.76 -12.79
C LYS A 304 -13.87 -4.36 -11.39
N THR A 305 -14.76 -3.37 -11.29
CA THR A 305 -15.29 -2.90 -10.01
C THR A 305 -16.19 -3.97 -9.42
N THR A 306 -17.14 -4.52 -10.18
CA THR A 306 -18.01 -5.63 -9.75
C THR A 306 -17.22 -6.87 -9.33
N ILE A 307 -16.18 -7.24 -10.08
CA ILE A 307 -15.29 -8.38 -9.76
C ILE A 307 -14.58 -8.13 -8.42
N LYS A 308 -14.11 -6.90 -8.16
CA LYS A 308 -13.48 -6.53 -6.88
C LYS A 308 -14.47 -6.53 -5.74
N GLU A 309 -15.71 -6.10 -5.97
CA GLU A 309 -16.79 -6.16 -4.98
C GLU A 309 -17.12 -7.60 -4.61
N LEU A 310 -17.24 -8.51 -5.58
CA LEU A 310 -17.40 -9.94 -5.35
C LEU A 310 -16.24 -10.51 -4.51
N TRP A 311 -14.99 -10.20 -4.88
CA TRP A 311 -13.81 -10.66 -4.12
C TRP A 311 -13.85 -10.19 -2.66
N ASN A 312 -14.19 -8.91 -2.43
CA ASN A 312 -14.34 -8.36 -1.07
C ASN A 312 -15.48 -9.05 -0.30
N PHE A 313 -16.59 -9.30 -0.98
CA PHE A 313 -17.76 -9.97 -0.40
C PHE A 313 -17.42 -11.37 0.08
N ILE A 314 -16.76 -12.19 -0.74
CA ILE A 314 -16.35 -13.55 -0.37
C ILE A 314 -15.38 -13.53 0.80
N TYR A 315 -14.41 -12.59 0.82
CA TYR A 315 -13.50 -12.43 1.96
C TYR A 315 -14.27 -12.15 3.26
N ASP A 316 -15.26 -11.25 3.21
CA ASP A 316 -16.06 -10.90 4.37
C ASP A 316 -16.97 -12.07 4.79
N GLU A 317 -17.51 -12.87 3.86
CA GLU A 317 -18.24 -14.11 4.18
C GLU A 317 -17.34 -15.16 4.88
N LEU A 318 -16.10 -15.37 4.41
CA LEU A 318 -15.14 -16.26 5.09
C LEU A 318 -14.89 -15.80 6.53
N LYS A 319 -14.73 -14.50 6.75
CA LYS A 319 -14.59 -13.94 8.09
C LYS A 319 -15.84 -14.16 8.94
N LYS A 320 -17.03 -13.88 8.39
CA LYS A 320 -18.30 -13.99 9.11
C LYS A 320 -18.68 -15.43 9.47
N ARG A 321 -18.38 -16.39 8.59
CA ARG A 321 -18.81 -17.79 8.73
C ARG A 321 -17.77 -18.70 9.38
N ILE A 322 -16.50 -18.32 9.37
CA ILE A 322 -15.43 -19.10 10.03
C ILE A 322 -14.82 -18.33 11.19
N TRP A 323 -14.22 -17.16 10.92
CA TRP A 323 -13.39 -16.48 11.91
C TRP A 323 -14.19 -15.98 13.12
N ILE A 324 -15.35 -15.35 12.90
CA ILE A 324 -16.20 -14.83 13.97
C ILE A 324 -16.77 -15.97 14.84
N PRO A 325 -17.42 -17.01 14.27
CA PRO A 325 -17.90 -18.17 15.04
C PRO A 325 -16.80 -18.85 15.84
N ARG A 326 -15.62 -19.06 15.23
CA ARG A 326 -14.44 -19.58 15.94
C ARG A 326 -14.07 -18.75 17.16
N CYS A 327 -14.09 -17.42 17.05
CA CYS A 327 -13.76 -16.54 18.18
C CYS A 327 -14.80 -16.60 19.30
N GLU A 328 -16.08 -16.71 18.95
CA GLU A 328 -17.19 -16.82 19.90
C GLU A 328 -17.14 -18.16 20.64
N GLU A 329 -16.92 -19.26 19.92
CA GLU A 329 -16.81 -20.59 20.49
C GLU A 329 -15.60 -20.73 21.41
N ILE A 330 -14.43 -20.21 21.02
CA ILE A 330 -13.25 -20.23 21.89
C ILE A 330 -13.49 -19.44 23.16
N LYS A 331 -14.10 -18.25 23.04
CA LYS A 331 -14.43 -17.45 24.23
C LYS A 331 -15.32 -18.25 25.19
N PHE A 332 -16.31 -18.98 24.66
CA PHE A 332 -17.18 -19.83 25.46
C PHE A 332 -16.44 -21.02 26.12
N LEU A 333 -15.53 -21.68 25.39
CA LEU A 333 -14.72 -22.77 25.93
C LEU A 333 -13.73 -22.27 26.99
N GLU A 334 -13.10 -21.12 26.77
CA GLU A 334 -12.22 -20.46 27.74
C GLU A 334 -12.97 -20.08 29.01
N GLU A 335 -14.19 -19.56 28.90
CA GLU A 335 -15.06 -19.23 30.04
C GLU A 335 -15.43 -20.48 30.85
N LYS A 336 -15.68 -21.63 30.19
CA LYS A 336 -15.92 -22.92 30.86
C LYS A 336 -14.70 -23.42 31.64
N GLU A 337 -13.50 -23.19 31.12
CA GLU A 337 -12.23 -23.52 31.76
C GLU A 337 -11.79 -22.46 32.80
N GLY A 338 -12.61 -21.44 33.07
CA GLY A 338 -12.30 -20.37 34.02
C GLY A 338 -11.15 -19.46 33.58
N ILE A 339 -10.91 -19.35 32.27
CA ILE A 339 -9.91 -18.47 31.67
C ILE A 339 -10.58 -17.12 31.34
N THR A 340 -10.05 -16.03 31.88
CA THR A 340 -10.57 -14.68 31.63
C THR A 340 -9.68 -13.92 30.64
N LYS A 341 -10.22 -12.85 30.04
CA LYS A 341 -9.44 -11.94 29.17
C LYS A 341 -8.25 -11.28 29.88
N LEU A 342 -8.31 -11.11 31.19
CA LEU A 342 -7.19 -10.56 31.97
C LEU A 342 -6.05 -11.57 32.06
N ASP A 343 -6.37 -12.85 32.23
CA ASP A 343 -5.37 -13.92 32.21
C ASP A 343 -4.60 -13.92 30.90
N LEU A 344 -5.31 -13.86 29.76
CA LEU A 344 -4.69 -13.91 28.42
C LEU A 344 -3.80 -12.70 28.07
N LYS A 345 -3.87 -11.61 28.84
CA LYS A 345 -2.98 -10.45 28.67
C LYS A 345 -1.66 -10.61 29.43
N LEU A 346 -1.59 -11.52 30.38
CA LEU A 346 -0.43 -11.77 31.22
C LEU A 346 0.44 -12.88 30.61
N ARG A 347 1.75 -12.80 30.84
CA ARG A 347 2.64 -13.94 30.66
C ARG A 347 2.60 -14.82 31.90
N LYS A 348 2.89 -16.11 31.76
CA LYS A 348 3.02 -17.01 32.91
C LYS A 348 4.07 -16.46 33.87
N GLN A 349 3.73 -16.39 35.16
CA GLN A 349 4.72 -16.11 36.19
C GLN A 349 5.57 -17.36 36.37
N LYS A 350 6.89 -17.21 36.27
CA LYS A 350 7.80 -18.28 36.70
C LYS A 350 7.73 -18.34 38.22
N LEU A 351 7.24 -19.44 38.77
CA LEU A 351 7.42 -19.73 40.19
C LEU A 351 8.93 -19.73 40.45
N LYS A 352 9.39 -18.85 41.35
CA LYS A 352 10.69 -19.00 42.00
C LYS A 352 10.45 -20.04 43.08
N ASP A 353 10.85 -21.27 42.83
CA ASP A 353 10.91 -22.27 43.89
C ASP A 353 12.10 -21.91 44.79
N ASP A 354 11.83 -21.17 45.88
CA ASP A 354 12.69 -21.10 47.05
C ASP A 354 12.70 -22.48 47.71
N HIS A 355 13.59 -23.37 47.26
CA HIS A 355 14.19 -24.47 48.03
C HIS A 355 15.12 -25.31 47.12
N ASN A 356 16.34 -24.82 46.90
CA ASN A 356 17.61 -25.57 46.87
C ASN A 356 18.71 -24.68 46.26
N GLU A 357 19.33 -23.85 47.09
CA GLU A 357 20.55 -23.08 46.78
C GLU A 357 21.81 -23.98 46.67
N GLU A 358 21.74 -25.12 45.99
CA GLU A 358 22.91 -25.94 45.66
C GLU A 358 22.59 -26.97 44.57
N SER A 359 22.27 -26.51 43.35
CA SER A 359 22.58 -27.21 42.06
C SER A 359 22.13 -26.45 40.80
N GLU A 360 21.63 -25.21 40.91
CA GLU A 360 21.14 -24.46 39.75
C GLU A 360 22.25 -24.03 38.76
N LEU A 361 23.51 -23.97 39.18
CA LEU A 361 24.64 -23.67 38.27
C LEU A 361 24.97 -24.81 37.28
N GLU A 362 24.56 -26.06 37.57
CA GLU A 362 24.76 -27.19 36.65
C GLU A 362 23.57 -27.43 35.71
N LYS A 363 22.33 -27.17 36.16
CA LYS A 363 21.15 -27.32 35.28
C LYS A 363 20.98 -26.17 34.27
N ILE A 364 21.44 -24.95 34.60
CA ILE A 364 21.44 -23.80 33.68
C ILE A 364 22.49 -23.94 32.55
N LYS A 365 23.50 -24.82 32.71
CA LYS A 365 24.40 -25.19 31.61
C LYS A 365 23.79 -26.23 30.66
N ASN A 366 22.95 -27.14 31.14
CA ASN A 366 22.45 -28.25 30.32
C ASN A 366 21.23 -27.94 29.45
N ASN A 367 20.52 -26.81 29.65
CA ASN A 367 19.47 -26.35 28.72
C ASN A 367 19.86 -25.13 27.86
N LYS A 368 21.12 -24.70 27.90
CA LYS A 368 21.68 -23.85 26.85
C LYS A 368 22.14 -24.71 25.68
N ASN A 369 21.25 -24.90 24.71
CA ASN A 369 21.56 -25.16 23.30
C ASN A 369 22.87 -25.94 23.06
N THR A 370 22.79 -27.24 22.80
CA THR A 370 23.70 -27.86 21.83
C THR A 370 23.28 -27.46 20.40
N LYS A 371 23.12 -26.15 20.16
CA LYS A 371 23.37 -25.59 18.83
C LYS A 371 24.88 -25.54 18.72
N THR A 372 25.44 -26.41 17.89
CA THR A 372 26.85 -26.42 17.50
C THR A 372 27.36 -24.99 17.26
N LYS A 373 28.64 -24.71 17.52
CA LYS A 373 29.26 -23.38 17.24
C LYS A 373 28.96 -22.91 15.81
N GLU A 374 28.85 -23.84 14.87
CA GLU A 374 28.37 -23.60 13.50
C GLU A 374 26.96 -23.00 13.42
N ASN A 375 25.95 -23.51 14.13
CA ASN A 375 24.59 -22.98 14.04
C ASN A 375 24.44 -21.58 14.67
N LYS A 376 25.21 -21.28 15.72
CA LYS A 376 25.28 -19.92 16.27
C LYS A 376 25.98 -18.96 15.32
N ASN A 377 27.07 -19.40 14.68
CA ASN A 377 27.78 -18.62 13.67
C ASN A 377 26.90 -18.39 12.43
N LYS A 378 26.23 -19.44 11.91
CA LYS A 378 25.26 -19.36 10.80
C LYS A 378 24.13 -18.37 11.10
N ASN A 379 23.54 -18.42 12.30
CA ASN A 379 22.50 -17.45 12.69
C ASN A 379 23.02 -16.01 12.78
N LYS A 380 24.25 -15.83 13.30
CA LYS A 380 24.88 -14.50 13.39
C LYS A 380 25.24 -13.96 12.00
N THR A 381 25.79 -14.79 11.11
CA THR A 381 26.07 -14.42 9.71
C THR A 381 24.80 -14.15 8.92
N ASN A 382 23.74 -14.94 9.10
CA ASN A 382 22.44 -14.71 8.45
C ASN A 382 21.83 -13.38 8.92
N LYS A 383 21.91 -13.06 10.21
CA LYS A 383 21.45 -11.77 10.73
C LYS A 383 22.23 -10.58 10.17
N ILE A 384 23.54 -10.73 10.02
CA ILE A 384 24.40 -9.69 9.40
C ILE A 384 24.06 -9.52 7.91
N LYS A 385 23.94 -10.63 7.15
CA LYS A 385 23.54 -10.62 5.74
C LYS A 385 22.15 -9.98 5.56
N ASN A 386 21.17 -10.31 6.41
CA ASN A 386 19.83 -9.71 6.38
C ASN A 386 19.86 -8.20 6.59
N ASN A 387 20.66 -7.73 7.56
CA ASN A 387 20.83 -6.31 7.80
C ASN A 387 21.49 -5.62 6.60
N GLN A 388 22.48 -6.25 5.95
CA GLN A 388 23.11 -5.71 4.74
C GLN A 388 22.12 -5.60 3.58
N ILE A 389 21.34 -6.65 3.30
CA ILE A 389 20.29 -6.63 2.26
C ILE A 389 19.30 -5.50 2.54
N LYS A 390 18.83 -5.39 3.78
CA LYS A 390 17.89 -4.34 4.20
C LYS A 390 18.45 -2.93 3.99
N ILE A 391 19.74 -2.72 4.26
CA ILE A 391 20.42 -1.43 4.03
C ILE A 391 20.54 -1.13 2.53
N VAL A 392 20.93 -2.11 1.72
CA VAL A 392 21.08 -1.95 0.26
C VAL A 392 19.73 -1.64 -0.39
N THR A 393 18.68 -2.39 -0.05
CA THR A 393 17.33 -2.17 -0.58
C THR A 393 16.79 -0.80 -0.18
N LEU A 394 16.99 -0.38 1.08
CA LEU A 394 16.65 0.97 1.53
C LEU A 394 17.43 2.04 0.76
N GLY A 395 18.72 1.82 0.53
CA GLY A 395 19.58 2.70 -0.25
C GLY A 395 19.03 2.92 -1.66
N LYS A 396 18.64 1.84 -2.36
CA LYS A 396 18.03 1.90 -3.69
C LYS A 396 16.71 2.66 -3.70
N LEU A 397 15.79 2.34 -2.76
CA LEU A 397 14.48 3.00 -2.70
C LEU A 397 14.58 4.49 -2.37
N THR A 398 15.43 4.85 -1.41
CA THR A 398 15.65 6.27 -1.03
C THR A 398 16.29 7.05 -2.17
N ASN A 399 17.24 6.45 -2.90
CA ASN A 399 17.85 7.08 -4.07
C ASN A 399 16.83 7.27 -5.21
N ALA A 400 16.00 6.26 -5.49
CA ALA A 400 14.94 6.38 -6.49
C ALA A 400 13.97 7.54 -6.16
N VAL A 401 13.59 7.69 -4.90
CA VAL A 401 12.75 8.82 -4.44
C VAL A 401 13.45 10.17 -4.65
N THR A 402 14.75 10.26 -4.34
CA THR A 402 15.51 11.51 -4.60
C THR A 402 15.65 11.81 -6.08
N ASP A 403 15.62 10.80 -6.95
CA ASP A 403 15.69 10.93 -8.40
C ASP A 403 14.32 11.20 -9.04
N GLY A 404 13.29 11.49 -8.22
CA GLY A 404 11.94 11.80 -8.70
C GLY A 404 11.09 10.57 -9.08
N LEU A 405 11.61 9.34 -8.93
CA LEU A 405 10.87 8.13 -9.27
C LEU A 405 9.77 7.85 -8.24
N ASN A 406 8.57 7.51 -8.74
CA ASN A 406 7.46 7.11 -7.90
C ASN A 406 7.56 5.63 -7.50
N ILE A 407 7.87 5.38 -6.23
CA ILE A 407 8.03 4.02 -5.69
C ILE A 407 6.71 3.39 -5.22
N ASP A 408 5.59 4.12 -5.18
CA ASP A 408 4.34 3.66 -4.56
C ASP A 408 3.74 2.46 -5.31
N LYS A 409 3.90 2.43 -6.64
CA LYS A 409 3.36 1.37 -7.52
C LYS A 409 4.35 0.23 -7.81
N ILE A 410 5.60 0.35 -7.37
CA ILE A 410 6.75 -0.49 -7.79
C ILE A 410 7.02 -1.56 -6.72
N TRP A 411 6.02 -2.36 -6.34
CA TRP A 411 6.18 -3.39 -5.28
C TRP A 411 6.80 -4.67 -5.83
N ASP A 412 6.34 -5.08 -7.00
CA ASP A 412 6.74 -6.25 -7.77
C ASP A 412 8.20 -6.22 -8.26
N THR A 413 8.67 -5.02 -8.61
CA THR A 413 9.98 -4.73 -9.21
C THR A 413 11.06 -4.45 -8.17
N SER A 414 10.67 -4.27 -6.91
CA SER A 414 11.59 -4.18 -5.77
C SER A 414 12.04 -5.59 -5.38
N THR A 415 13.04 -6.12 -6.07
CA THR A 415 13.54 -7.48 -5.80
C THR A 415 14.21 -7.55 -4.43
N LYS A 416 13.71 -8.43 -3.57
CA LYS A 416 14.49 -8.92 -2.42
C LYS A 416 15.69 -9.65 -3.02
N LEU A 417 16.91 -9.18 -2.72
CA LEU A 417 18.12 -9.90 -3.15
C LEU A 417 18.03 -11.32 -2.56
N PRO A 418 17.95 -12.38 -3.39
CA PRO A 418 17.87 -13.72 -2.87
C PRO A 418 19.13 -14.02 -2.07
N PHE A 419 18.98 -14.84 -1.03
CA PHE A 419 20.13 -15.37 -0.31
C PHE A 419 20.99 -16.18 -1.29
N TYR A 420 22.22 -15.73 -1.52
CA TYR A 420 23.31 -16.59 -1.96
C TYR A 420 24.24 -16.90 -0.78
#